data_AF-A0AAU7QUG4-F1
#
_entry.id   AF-A0AAU7QUG4-F1
#
_cell.length_a   1.000
_cell.length_b   1.000
_cell.length_c   1.000
_cell.angle_alpha   90.00
_cell.angle_beta   90.00
_cell.angle_gamma   90.00
#
_symmetry.space_group_name_H-M   'P 1'
#
loop_
_entity.id
_entity.type
_entity.pdbx_description
1 polymer ?
#
loop_
_entity_poly.entity_id
_entity_poly.type
_entity_poly.pdbx_seq_one_letter_code
_entity_poly.pdbx_strand_id
1 'polypeptide(L)'
;MVTTGLRAPLPAVSTRDAPRPPLRLAEVPPPPPGEVIPGYGYVVISPGERLTIAGHLLAIHEPDGPALQMRRSWPFLAVNDRACEWCHNPWPCSAASWAEQVQVDAFGWAL
;
A
#
# COMPACT_ATOMS: atom_id res chain seq x y z
N MET A 1 0.64 27.17 -85.69
CA MET A 1 1.09 27.45 -84.31
C MET A 1 0.34 26.50 -83.38
N VAL A 2 1.03 25.53 -82.77
CA VAL A 2 0.45 24.53 -81.86
C VAL A 2 1.26 24.60 -80.57
N THR A 3 0.64 25.05 -79.48
CA THR A 3 1.26 25.10 -78.15
C THR A 3 0.90 23.84 -77.38
N THR A 4 1.89 22.96 -77.23
CA THR A 4 1.83 21.75 -76.40
C THR A 4 1.70 22.13 -74.92
N GLY A 5 0.57 21.80 -74.31
CA GLY A 5 0.36 21.97 -72.87
C GLY A 5 1.14 20.93 -72.07
N LEU A 6 2.14 21.37 -71.31
CA LEU A 6 2.85 20.53 -70.34
C LEU A 6 1.90 20.18 -69.18
N ARG A 7 1.61 18.88 -69.02
CA ARG A 7 0.84 18.37 -67.87
C ARG A 7 1.80 18.20 -66.69
N ALA A 8 1.55 18.92 -65.59
CA ALA A 8 2.34 18.78 -64.37
C ALA A 8 2.16 17.36 -63.75
N PRO A 9 3.21 16.76 -63.17
CA PRO A 9 3.11 15.49 -62.47
C PRO A 9 2.33 15.65 -61.14
N LEU A 10 1.51 14.65 -60.81
CA LEU A 10 0.77 14.58 -59.56
C LEU A 10 1.74 14.48 -58.36
N PRO A 11 1.42 15.09 -57.20
CA PRO A 11 2.26 14.97 -56.01
C PRO A 11 2.28 13.53 -55.51
N ALA A 12 3.47 13.06 -55.13
CA ALA A 12 3.68 11.76 -54.51
C ALA A 12 2.95 11.69 -53.16
N VAL A 13 2.08 10.69 -52.98
CA VAL A 13 1.46 10.37 -51.69
C VAL A 13 2.55 9.96 -50.72
N SER A 14 2.74 10.75 -49.67
CA SER A 14 3.67 10.47 -48.58
C SER A 14 3.20 9.23 -47.80
N THR A 15 3.97 8.15 -47.84
CA THR A 15 3.72 6.93 -47.06
C THR A 15 4.01 7.08 -45.56
N ARG A 16 4.34 8.30 -45.09
CA ARG A 16 4.62 8.58 -43.67
C ARG A 16 3.37 8.64 -42.78
N ASP A 17 2.18 8.75 -43.37
CA ASP A 17 0.90 8.78 -42.64
C ASP A 17 0.17 7.44 -42.68
N ALA A 18 0.90 6.32 -42.71
CA ALA A 18 0.29 5.05 -42.34
C ALA A 18 -0.09 5.11 -40.84
N PRO A 19 -1.35 4.85 -40.44
CA PRO A 19 -1.69 4.76 -39.03
C PRO A 19 -0.80 3.71 -38.38
N ARG A 20 -0.07 4.10 -37.32
CA ARG A 20 0.69 3.13 -36.52
C ARG A 20 -0.28 2.03 -36.12
N PRO A 21 0.07 0.74 -36.32
CA PRO A 21 -0.73 -0.34 -35.75
C PRO A 21 -0.89 -0.05 -34.25
N PRO A 22 -2.09 -0.26 -33.66
CA PRO A 22 -2.27 -0.05 -32.23
C PRO A 22 -1.17 -0.85 -31.53
N LEU A 23 -0.41 -0.17 -30.68
CA LEU A 23 0.50 -0.85 -29.76
C LEU A 23 -0.40 -1.86 -29.04
N ARG A 24 -0.25 -3.16 -29.36
CA ARG A 24 -0.87 -4.20 -28.55
C ARG A 24 -0.46 -3.84 -27.14
N LEU A 25 -1.43 -3.61 -26.26
CA LEU A 25 -1.20 -3.44 -24.83
C LEU A 25 -0.28 -4.61 -24.46
N ALA A 26 1.03 -4.34 -24.34
CA ALA A 26 1.94 -5.30 -23.79
C ALA A 26 1.37 -5.50 -22.39
N GLU A 27 0.85 -6.71 -22.14
CA GLU A 27 0.26 -7.06 -20.86
C GLU A 27 1.30 -6.71 -19.80
N VAL A 28 1.03 -5.66 -19.04
CA VAL A 28 1.87 -5.29 -17.92
C VAL A 28 1.77 -6.48 -16.97
N PRO A 29 2.90 -7.15 -16.64
CA PRO A 29 2.86 -8.30 -15.76
C PRO A 29 2.22 -7.88 -14.43
N PRO A 30 1.41 -8.74 -13.80
CA PRO A 30 0.83 -8.42 -12.51
C PRO A 30 1.96 -8.09 -11.51
N PRO A 31 1.74 -7.14 -10.59
CA PRO A 31 2.74 -6.82 -9.58
C PRO A 31 3.07 -8.07 -8.76
N PRO A 32 4.32 -8.18 -8.28
CA PRO A 32 4.69 -9.25 -7.36
C PRO A 32 3.75 -9.25 -6.13
N PRO A 33 3.47 -10.41 -5.51
CA PRO A 33 2.65 -10.44 -4.30
C PRO A 33 3.37 -9.65 -3.19
N GLY A 34 2.68 -8.64 -2.66
CA GLY A 34 3.16 -7.76 -1.60
C GLY A 34 2.00 -7.38 -0.70
N GLU A 35 2.30 -6.68 0.39
CA GLU A 35 1.31 -6.24 1.38
C GLU A 35 1.50 -4.76 1.72
N VAL A 36 0.44 -4.14 2.22
CA VAL A 36 0.51 -2.75 2.71
C VAL A 36 0.78 -2.79 4.21
N ILE A 37 1.91 -2.19 4.62
CA ILE A 37 2.30 -2.08 6.02
C ILE A 37 2.11 -0.63 6.47
N PRO A 38 1.40 -0.37 7.60
CA PRO A 38 1.25 0.97 8.15
C PRO A 38 2.61 1.67 8.35
N GLY A 39 2.77 2.87 7.80
CA GLY A 39 4.02 3.65 7.85
C GLY A 39 5.06 3.32 6.78
N TYR A 40 4.99 2.15 6.14
CA TYR A 40 5.94 1.70 5.11
C TYR A 40 5.33 1.67 3.69
N GLY A 41 4.00 1.63 3.59
CA GLY A 41 3.31 1.53 2.31
C GLY A 41 3.31 0.11 1.75
N TYR A 42 3.18 -0.01 0.43
CA TYR A 42 3.19 -1.31 -0.25
C TYR A 42 4.62 -1.85 -0.35
N VAL A 43 4.87 -3.02 0.21
CA VAL A 43 6.18 -3.66 0.22
C VAL A 43 6.10 -5.13 -0.19
N VAL A 44 7.20 -5.62 -0.77
CA VAL A 44 7.40 -7.04 -1.06
C VAL A 44 8.52 -7.50 -0.14
N ILE A 45 8.18 -8.30 0.87
CA ILE A 45 9.11 -8.73 1.91
C ILE A 45 8.98 -10.22 2.17
N SER A 46 10.05 -10.83 2.67
CA SER A 46 10.05 -12.22 3.12
C SER A 46 9.27 -12.38 4.44
N PRO A 47 8.80 -13.60 4.76
CA PRO A 47 8.12 -13.87 6.04
C PRO A 47 8.95 -13.49 7.28
N GLY A 48 10.27 -13.66 7.23
CA GLY A 48 11.16 -13.29 8.34
C GLY A 48 11.29 -11.78 8.53
N GLU A 49 11.33 -11.02 7.44
CA GLU A 49 11.30 -9.56 7.50
C GLU A 49 9.94 -9.06 7.99
N ARG A 50 8.84 -9.68 7.56
CA ARG A 50 7.48 -9.38 8.03
C ARG A 50 7.37 -9.48 9.55
N LEU A 51 7.88 -10.55 10.14
CA LEU A 51 7.91 -10.74 11.59
C LEU A 51 8.81 -9.73 12.31
N THR A 52 9.95 -9.39 11.71
CA THR A 52 10.89 -8.40 12.25
C THR A 52 10.24 -7.01 12.30
N ILE A 53 9.54 -6.62 11.23
CA ILE A 53 8.80 -5.35 11.16
C ILE A 53 7.65 -5.35 12.16
N ALA A 54 6.91 -6.45 12.30
CA ALA A 54 5.85 -6.55 13.31
C ALA A 54 6.39 -6.38 14.74
N GLY A 55 7.48 -7.06 15.09
CA GLY A 55 8.13 -6.87 16.39
C GLY A 55 8.58 -5.42 16.61
N HIS A 56 9.14 -4.78 15.59
CA HIS A 56 9.54 -3.38 15.66
C HIS A 56 8.35 -2.43 15.84
N LEU A 57 7.25 -2.64 15.12
CA LEU A 57 6.04 -1.83 15.25
C LEU A 57 5.41 -1.96 16.63
N LEU A 58 5.36 -3.16 17.22
CA LEU A 58 4.87 -3.34 18.60
C LEU A 58 5.77 -2.68 19.65
N ALA A 59 7.08 -2.67 19.42
CA ALA A 59 8.02 -2.02 20.33
C ALA A 59 7.96 -0.48 20.30
N ILE A 60 7.46 0.11 19.21
CA ILE A 60 7.30 1.58 19.09
C ILE A 60 5.89 2.00 19.47
N HIS A 61 4.89 1.25 19.00
CA HIS A 61 3.50 1.53 19.26
C HIS A 61 3.06 0.79 20.50
N GLU A 62 3.19 1.43 21.65
CA GLU A 62 2.71 0.93 22.95
C GLU A 62 1.47 1.71 23.41
N PRO A 63 0.60 1.10 24.24
CA PRO A 63 -0.52 1.79 24.86
C PRO A 63 -0.05 2.75 25.96
N ASP A 64 -0.70 3.92 26.07
CA ASP A 64 -0.43 4.97 27.06
C ASP A 64 -0.82 4.64 28.51
N GLY A 65 -1.17 3.38 28.78
CA GLY A 65 -1.54 2.94 30.11
C GLY A 65 -2.26 1.59 30.16
N PRO A 66 -2.74 1.21 31.36
CA PRO A 66 -3.42 -0.05 31.57
C PRO A 66 -4.81 -0.06 30.92
N ALA A 67 -5.24 -1.24 30.45
CA ALA A 67 -6.57 -1.44 29.87
C ALA A 67 -7.70 -1.30 30.90
N LEU A 68 -7.40 -1.58 32.16
CA LEU A 68 -8.33 -1.47 33.28
C LEU A 68 -7.81 -0.46 34.29
N GLN A 69 -8.70 0.43 34.72
CA GLN A 69 -8.43 1.39 35.79
C GLN A 69 -9.28 1.06 37.02
N MET A 70 -8.65 1.04 38.19
CA MET A 70 -9.34 0.87 39.46
C MET A 70 -9.87 2.22 39.95
N ARG A 71 -11.19 2.29 40.18
CA ARG A 71 -11.89 3.50 40.65
C ARG A 71 -12.22 3.37 42.14
N ARG A 72 -12.33 4.51 42.82
CA ARG A 72 -12.72 4.57 44.24
C ARG A 72 -14.23 4.44 44.47
N SER A 73 -15.04 4.51 43.42
CA SER A 73 -16.50 4.48 43.47
C SER A 73 -17.02 3.42 42.51
N TRP A 74 -18.20 2.85 42.80
CA TRP A 74 -18.86 1.88 41.93
C TRP A 74 -19.18 2.46 40.54
N PRO A 75 -18.87 1.76 39.43
CA PRO A 75 -18.15 0.48 39.38
C PRO A 75 -16.65 0.66 39.66
N PHE A 76 -16.11 -0.19 40.55
CA PHE A 76 -14.71 -0.11 41.00
C PHE A 76 -13.68 -0.45 39.90
N LEU A 77 -14.14 -1.04 38.79
CA LEU A 77 -13.35 -1.33 37.59
C LEU A 77 -13.96 -0.57 36.43
N ALA A 78 -13.14 0.15 35.68
CA ALA A 78 -13.51 0.75 34.41
C ALA A 78 -12.52 0.32 33.33
N VAL A 79 -13.05 0.12 32.12
CA VAL A 79 -12.22 0.01 30.91
C VAL A 79 -11.71 1.41 30.59
N ASN A 80 -10.40 1.52 30.38
CA ASN A 80 -9.78 2.77 30.03
C ASN A 80 -9.73 2.91 28.51
N ASP A 81 -10.13 4.07 27.99
CA ASP A 81 -9.90 4.43 26.60
C ASP A 81 -8.41 4.76 26.46
N ARG A 82 -7.68 3.87 25.80
CA ARG A 82 -6.23 3.98 25.62
C ARG A 82 -5.91 4.62 24.28
N ALA A 83 -4.80 5.35 24.24
CA ALA A 83 -4.19 5.83 23.01
C ALA A 83 -2.82 5.17 22.82
N CYS A 84 -2.32 5.16 21.59
CA CYS A 84 -0.94 4.81 21.32
C CYS A 84 -0.02 5.96 21.76
N GLU A 85 1.03 5.68 22.53
CA GLU A 85 1.97 6.72 23.00
C GLU A 85 2.68 7.43 21.84
N TRP A 86 2.95 6.72 20.75
CA TRP A 86 3.71 7.26 19.62
C TRP A 86 2.86 8.06 18.62
N CYS A 87 1.68 7.55 18.23
CA CYS A 87 0.83 8.22 17.23
C CYS A 87 -0.42 8.91 17.80
N HIS A 88 -0.70 8.75 19.10
CA HIS A 88 -1.88 9.29 19.79
C HIS A 88 -3.24 8.88 19.22
N ASN A 89 -3.27 7.93 18.29
CA ASN A 89 -4.52 7.33 17.81
C ASN A 89 -5.09 6.37 18.86
N PRO A 90 -6.41 6.09 18.82
CA PRO A 90 -7.03 5.09 19.67
C PRO A 90 -6.29 3.75 19.60
N TRP A 91 -6.10 3.12 20.75
CA TRP A 91 -5.44 1.82 20.85
C TRP A 91 -6.43 0.66 20.63
N PRO A 92 -6.07 -0.40 19.87
CA PRO A 92 -4.85 -0.51 19.09
C PRO A 92 -4.89 0.37 17.84
N CYS A 93 -3.78 1.05 17.56
CA CYS A 93 -3.64 1.82 16.33
C CYS A 93 -3.38 0.88 15.13
N SER A 94 -3.52 1.37 13.90
CA SER A 94 -3.37 0.53 12.70
C SER A 94 -2.05 -0.24 12.62
N ALA A 95 -0.94 0.37 13.04
CA ALA A 95 0.37 -0.27 13.09
C ALA A 95 0.42 -1.41 14.12
N ALA A 96 -0.09 -1.17 15.33
CA ALA A 96 -0.18 -2.17 16.38
C ALA A 96 -1.11 -3.33 15.96
N SER A 97 -2.30 -3.04 15.42
CA SER A 97 -3.23 -4.07 14.95
C SER A 97 -2.65 -4.95 13.83
N TRP A 98 -1.95 -4.34 12.86
CA TRP A 98 -1.27 -5.10 11.81
C TRP A 98 -0.20 -6.01 12.41
N ALA A 99 0.60 -5.48 13.35
CA ALA A 99 1.68 -6.23 13.96
C ALA A 99 1.19 -7.37 14.87
N GLU A 100 0.14 -7.13 15.67
CA GLU A 100 -0.56 -8.17 16.44
C GLU A 100 -1.07 -9.29 15.52
N GLN A 101 -1.68 -8.95 14.39
CA GLN A 101 -2.15 -9.93 13.42
C GLN A 101 -0.99 -10.76 12.85
N VAL A 102 0.16 -10.15 12.55
CA VAL A 102 1.35 -10.89 12.09
C VAL A 102 1.84 -11.89 13.15
N GLN A 103 1.80 -11.52 14.44
CA GLN A 103 2.15 -12.45 15.53
C GLN A 103 1.15 -13.61 15.60
N VAL A 104 -0.16 -13.35 15.47
CA VAL A 104 -1.20 -14.38 15.42
C VAL A 104 -1.00 -15.33 14.25
N ASP A 105 -0.73 -14.79 13.05
CA ASP A 105 -0.50 -15.60 11.84
C ASP A 105 0.71 -16.54 12.00
N ALA A 106 1.75 -16.09 12.71
CA ALA A 106 2.99 -16.85 12.87
C ALA A 106 2.97 -17.84 14.06
N PHE A 107 2.32 -17.46 15.16
CA PHE A 107 2.42 -18.19 16.44
C PHE A 107 1.07 -18.71 16.98
N GLY A 108 -0.05 -18.28 16.40
CA GLY A 108 -1.40 -18.67 16.83
C GLY A 108 -1.97 -17.89 18.01
N TRP A 109 -1.28 -16.84 18.48
CA TRP A 109 -1.72 -15.95 19.57
C TRP A 109 -1.07 -14.56 19.45
N ALA A 110 -1.71 -13.52 20.00
CA ALA A 110 -1.19 -12.15 20.09
C ALA A 110 -0.63 -11.89 21.50
N LEU A 111 0.46 -11.11 21.60
CA LEU A 111 1.05 -10.62 22.85
C LEU A 111 0.21 -9.54 23.51
#